data_AF-A0A553HRB8-F1
#
_entry.id   AF-A0A553HRB8-F1
#
_cell.length_a   1.000
_cell.length_b   1.000
_cell.length_c   1.000
_cell.angle_alpha   90.00
_cell.angle_beta   90.00
_cell.angle_gamma   90.00
#
_symmetry.space_group_name_H-M   'P 1'
#
loop_
_entity.id
_entity.type
_entity.pdbx_description
1 polymer ?
#
loop_
_entity_poly.entity_id
_entity_poly.type
_entity_poly.pdbx_seq_one_letter_code
_entity_poly.pdbx_strand_id
1 'polypeptide(L)'
;MISCLGTNADNAVYTHNKSQCTSHFYQPRRNANPESQMARLPSNLVARFTQALKSFESSDSTFRVLCSLPSSSAATADLVPTEPLRRPAKYILVLDSSFNPPTLAHHRMVVSALSDPRYKTKVPQDMKAEESRGMSKTSAALRVLLLLAINNADKAPKPATFPQRLAMMYAFAQGILAESSAKGAAESGGQSSPGSDVGCEAVDIAVTTEPYFHAKAQAIATNDFYRGVGESDESASAVSIGNAAESEQIYLTGYDTLIRIFNPKYYPNNSMKASLDPLFALARLRVTMRTDDNWGDAAAQISYLDELRAGKLEEAGGREEWVDRIEMVQGRKEDEAIISSTKVRDAVRAQDWEALGVLVDQTALDLCASP
;
A
#
# COMPACT_ATOMS: atom_id res chain seq x y z
N MET A 1 -41.69 -39.85 46.75
CA MET A 1 -40.98 -40.99 47.35
C MET A 1 -39.52 -40.81 46.95
N ILE A 2 -38.57 -40.36 47.76
CA ILE A 2 -38.16 -40.65 49.15
C ILE A 2 -37.30 -39.43 49.60
N SER A 3 -37.76 -38.65 50.60
CA SER A 3 -37.14 -38.32 51.91
C SER A 3 -35.60 -38.11 51.93
N CYS A 4 -35.08 -36.91 52.25
CA CYS A 4 -34.89 -36.28 53.59
C CYS A 4 -33.69 -36.81 54.40
N LEU A 5 -33.16 -35.89 55.25
CA LEU A 5 -32.15 -35.99 56.34
C LEU A 5 -30.82 -35.31 55.96
N GLY A 6 -30.22 -34.40 56.74
CA GLY A 6 -30.57 -33.84 58.05
C GLY A 6 -29.44 -32.90 58.52
N THR A 7 -29.85 -31.76 59.09
CA THR A 7 -29.30 -31.03 60.24
C THR A 7 -27.81 -31.15 60.62
N ASN A 8 -27.11 -30.01 60.75
CA ASN A 8 -26.83 -29.44 62.08
C ASN A 8 -26.27 -28.00 61.99
N ALA A 9 -26.79 -27.17 62.90
CA ALA A 9 -26.33 -25.84 63.20
C ALA A 9 -25.23 -25.91 64.27
N ASP A 10 -24.27 -24.99 64.25
CA ASP A 10 -23.67 -24.47 65.47
C ASP A 10 -23.15 -23.03 65.27
N ASN A 11 -23.50 -22.20 66.25
CA ASN A 11 -23.30 -20.77 66.38
C ASN A 11 -21.93 -20.45 66.99
N ALA A 12 -21.23 -19.43 66.46
CA ALA A 12 -20.24 -18.64 67.22
C ALA A 12 -20.03 -17.22 66.61
N VAL A 13 -20.96 -16.32 66.94
CA VAL A 13 -20.83 -14.93 67.44
C VAL A 13 -19.55 -14.10 67.14
N TYR A 14 -19.76 -13.00 66.39
CA TYR A 14 -19.13 -11.64 66.39
C TYR A 14 -17.65 -11.50 65.98
N THR A 15 -17.19 -10.55 65.15
CA THR A 15 -17.54 -9.12 64.99
C THR A 15 -16.98 -8.53 63.66
N HIS A 16 -17.69 -7.54 63.10
CA HIS A 16 -17.22 -6.42 62.26
C HIS A 16 -16.27 -6.65 61.06
N ASN A 17 -16.76 -6.39 59.83
CA ASN A 17 -16.52 -5.09 59.19
C ASN A 17 -17.38 -4.90 57.93
N LYS A 18 -17.94 -3.69 57.76
CA LYS A 18 -18.67 -3.27 56.56
C LYS A 18 -17.66 -3.06 55.42
N SER A 19 -17.76 -3.83 54.35
CA SER A 19 -17.09 -3.54 53.08
C SER A 19 -18.15 -3.13 52.07
N GLN A 20 -18.21 -1.83 51.79
CA GLN A 20 -19.02 -1.23 50.75
C GLN A 20 -18.56 -1.73 49.37
N CYS A 21 -19.51 -2.21 48.57
CA CYS A 21 -19.38 -2.28 47.12
C CYS A 21 -19.20 -0.85 46.58
N THR A 22 -18.02 -0.54 46.08
CA THR A 22 -17.78 0.63 45.22
C THR A 22 -17.55 0.17 43.79
N SER A 23 -18.40 0.67 42.92
CA SER A 23 -18.31 0.63 41.47
C SER A 23 -16.91 1.04 40.99
N HIS A 24 -16.19 0.12 40.34
CA HIS A 24 -14.97 0.47 39.60
C HIS A 24 -15.36 1.10 38.26
N PHE A 25 -15.38 2.43 38.26
CA PHE A 25 -15.24 3.25 37.07
C PHE A 25 -13.96 2.85 36.33
N TYR A 26 -14.09 2.50 35.06
CA TYR A 26 -12.97 2.32 34.14
C TYR A 26 -12.33 3.71 33.90
N GLN A 27 -11.29 4.02 34.67
CA GLN A 27 -10.41 5.15 34.36
C GLN A 27 -9.37 4.70 33.32
N PRO A 28 -9.26 5.37 32.15
CA PRO A 28 -8.15 5.10 31.26
C PRO A 28 -6.86 5.56 31.94
N ARG A 29 -5.88 4.65 32.04
CA ARG A 29 -4.51 4.99 32.46
C ARG A 29 -3.95 6.08 31.53
N ARG A 30 -3.91 7.31 32.01
CA ARG A 30 -2.93 8.31 31.56
C ARG A 30 -1.57 7.86 32.09
N ASN A 31 -0.71 7.35 31.20
CA ASN A 31 0.74 7.59 31.19
C ASN A 31 1.44 6.66 30.19
N ALA A 32 1.74 7.20 29.02
CA ALA A 32 3.09 7.25 28.45
C ALA A 32 2.96 8.14 27.21
N ASN A 33 3.62 9.30 27.20
CA ASN A 33 3.67 10.19 26.05
C ASN A 33 4.41 9.46 24.92
N PRO A 34 3.76 9.04 23.82
CA PRO A 34 4.49 8.66 22.63
C PRO A 34 4.67 9.95 21.84
N GLU A 35 5.66 10.76 22.20
CA GLU A 35 6.43 11.44 21.15
C GLU A 35 7.17 10.34 20.39
N SER A 36 6.37 9.54 19.66
CA SER A 36 6.80 8.57 18.67
C SER A 36 7.71 9.34 17.73
N GLN A 37 8.85 8.75 17.40
CA GLN A 37 9.86 9.27 16.49
C GLN A 37 9.33 9.37 15.05
N MET A 38 8.22 10.07 14.84
CA MET A 38 7.78 10.51 13.53
C MET A 38 8.65 11.71 13.16
N ALA A 39 9.40 11.55 12.08
CA ALA A 39 10.16 12.66 11.51
C ALA A 39 9.19 13.79 11.16
N ARG A 40 9.35 14.96 11.80
CA ARG A 40 8.55 16.15 11.52
C ARG A 40 8.55 16.43 10.03
N LEU A 41 7.37 16.72 9.47
CA LEU A 41 7.24 17.07 8.07
C LEU A 41 8.09 18.31 7.73
N PRO A 42 8.82 18.31 6.60
CA PRO A 42 9.55 19.49 6.16
C PRO A 42 8.59 20.67 5.94
N SER A 43 8.87 21.83 6.54
CA SER A 43 8.00 23.01 6.44
C SER A 43 7.88 23.58 5.01
N ASN A 44 8.82 23.26 4.13
CA ASN A 44 8.84 23.67 2.72
C ASN A 44 8.39 22.57 1.74
N LEU A 45 7.76 21.50 2.22
CA LEU A 45 7.42 20.32 1.40
C LEU A 45 6.54 20.67 0.19
N VAL A 46 5.50 21.48 0.38
CA VAL A 46 4.62 21.94 -0.72
C VAL A 46 5.39 22.76 -1.75
N ALA A 47 6.27 23.65 -1.32
CA ALA A 47 7.09 24.47 -2.22
C ALA A 47 8.07 23.61 -3.03
N ARG A 48 8.69 22.62 -2.40
CA ARG A 48 9.58 21.67 -3.09
C ARG A 48 8.83 20.82 -4.12
N PHE A 49 7.65 20.27 -3.78
CA PHE A 49 6.83 19.54 -4.75
C PHE A 49 6.29 20.43 -5.87
N THR A 50 6.04 21.71 -5.60
CA THR A 50 5.70 22.68 -6.65
C THR A 50 6.83 22.83 -7.66
N GLN A 51 8.08 22.93 -7.20
CA GLN A 51 9.25 23.00 -8.09
C GLN A 51 9.46 21.68 -8.86
N ALA A 52 9.33 20.54 -8.19
CA ALA A 52 9.50 19.23 -8.80
C ALA A 52 8.45 18.97 -9.90
N LEU A 53 7.19 19.34 -9.67
CA LEU A 53 6.13 19.27 -10.67
C LEU A 53 6.40 20.18 -11.86
N LYS A 54 6.79 21.44 -11.63
CA LYS A 54 7.16 22.36 -12.74
C LYS A 54 8.28 21.78 -13.60
N SER A 55 9.28 21.17 -12.97
CA SER A 55 10.38 20.50 -13.68
C SER A 55 9.94 19.24 -14.44
N PHE A 56 8.91 18.54 -13.97
CA PHE A 56 8.32 17.40 -14.66
C PHE A 56 7.48 17.85 -15.86
N GLU A 57 6.62 18.84 -15.67
CA GLU A 57 5.79 19.46 -16.72
C GLU A 57 6.61 20.11 -17.82
N SER A 58 7.82 20.60 -17.52
CA SER A 58 8.74 21.17 -18.51
C SER A 58 9.61 20.12 -19.22
N SER A 59 9.38 18.83 -19.00
CA SER A 59 10.18 17.74 -19.58
C SER A 59 9.35 16.84 -20.49
N ASP A 60 10.02 16.07 -21.34
CA ASP A 60 9.36 15.11 -22.24
C ASP A 60 9.08 13.74 -21.58
N SER A 61 9.31 13.62 -20.27
CA SER A 61 9.15 12.38 -19.53
C SER A 61 7.67 12.13 -19.17
N THR A 62 7.19 10.89 -19.36
CA THR A 62 5.82 10.51 -18.97
C THR A 62 5.71 9.91 -17.58
N PHE A 63 6.85 9.64 -16.93
CA PHE A 63 6.92 9.08 -15.57
C PHE A 63 8.19 9.56 -14.85
N ARG A 64 8.05 10.02 -13.61
CA ARG A 64 9.19 10.43 -12.78
C ARG A 64 8.97 10.13 -11.31
N VAL A 65 9.95 9.47 -10.68
CA VAL A 65 10.06 9.40 -9.21
C VAL A 65 10.54 10.76 -8.71
N LEU A 66 9.76 11.39 -7.84
CA LEU A 66 10.05 12.71 -7.28
C LEU A 66 10.87 12.61 -5.99
N CYS A 67 10.64 11.54 -5.21
CA CYS A 67 11.46 11.20 -4.04
C CYS A 67 11.20 9.77 -3.56
N SER A 68 12.12 9.29 -2.73
CA SER A 68 12.06 7.98 -2.07
C SER A 68 12.33 8.11 -0.58
N LEU A 69 11.53 7.44 0.24
CA LEU A 69 11.72 7.34 1.68
C LEU A 69 12.24 5.93 2.00
N PRO A 70 13.53 5.77 2.36
CA PRO A 70 14.08 4.45 2.68
C PRO A 70 13.66 3.98 4.08
N SER A 71 13.50 2.67 4.24
CA SER A 71 13.09 2.07 5.53
C SER A 71 14.17 2.12 6.61
N SER A 72 15.45 2.21 6.22
CA SER A 72 16.60 2.10 7.14
C SER A 72 17.25 3.45 7.52
N SER A 73 16.69 4.60 7.14
CA SER A 73 17.34 5.89 7.42
C SER A 73 16.43 6.89 8.15
N ALA A 74 16.92 7.38 9.28
CA ALA A 74 16.44 8.59 9.95
C ALA A 74 16.83 9.89 9.20
N ALA A 75 17.39 9.78 7.98
CA ALA A 75 17.70 10.94 7.17
C ALA A 75 16.40 11.60 6.69
N THR A 76 16.31 12.91 6.91
CA THR A 76 15.42 13.78 6.17
C THR A 76 15.60 13.50 4.68
N ALA A 77 14.63 12.83 4.05
CA ALA A 77 14.65 12.61 2.62
C ALA A 77 14.61 13.99 1.96
N ASP A 78 15.76 14.48 1.50
CA ASP A 78 15.81 15.63 0.64
C ASP A 78 15.16 15.23 -0.69
N LEU A 79 14.34 16.13 -1.26
CA LEU A 79 13.68 15.95 -2.56
C LEU A 79 14.71 16.14 -3.71
N VAL A 80 15.85 15.45 -3.59
CA VAL A 80 17.03 15.50 -4.46
C VAL A 80 16.93 14.33 -5.45
N PRO A 81 17.55 14.42 -6.65
CA PRO A 81 17.44 13.39 -7.68
C PRO A 81 17.66 12.01 -7.11
N THR A 82 16.68 11.14 -7.32
CA THR A 82 16.76 9.77 -6.85
C THR A 82 17.73 9.05 -7.77
N GLU A 83 18.95 8.84 -7.29
CA GLU A 83 19.93 8.02 -8.01
C GLU A 83 19.27 6.69 -8.40
N PRO A 84 19.51 6.18 -9.63
CA PRO A 84 18.96 4.90 -10.03
C PRO A 84 19.30 3.81 -9.02
N LEU A 85 18.40 2.84 -8.87
CA LEU A 85 18.61 1.75 -7.93
C LEU A 85 19.92 1.02 -8.27
N ARG A 86 20.68 0.60 -7.26
CA ARG A 86 21.86 -0.26 -7.49
C ARG A 86 21.49 -1.61 -8.09
N ARG A 87 20.23 -2.02 -7.94
CA ARG A 87 19.65 -3.25 -8.47
C ARG A 87 18.13 -3.11 -8.61
N PRO A 88 17.50 -3.79 -9.58
CA PRO A 88 16.04 -3.86 -9.66
C PRO A 88 15.41 -4.44 -8.39
N ALA A 89 14.24 -3.90 -8.04
CA ALA A 89 13.38 -4.56 -7.06
C ALA A 89 12.80 -5.84 -7.66
N LYS A 90 12.52 -6.88 -6.87
CA LYS A 90 11.76 -8.03 -7.36
C LYS A 90 10.29 -7.67 -7.54
N TYR A 91 9.76 -6.92 -6.58
CA TYR A 91 8.36 -6.52 -6.55
C TYR A 91 8.25 -5.01 -6.35
N ILE A 92 7.36 -4.39 -7.13
CA ILE A 92 6.95 -2.99 -6.95
C ILE A 92 5.45 -2.99 -6.65
N LEU A 93 5.06 -2.66 -5.42
CA LEU A 93 3.66 -2.50 -5.04
C LEU A 93 3.17 -1.13 -5.50
N VAL A 94 2.40 -1.10 -6.58
CA VAL A 94 1.91 0.15 -7.19
C VAL A 94 0.55 0.51 -6.60
N LEU A 95 0.49 1.62 -5.87
CA LEU A 95 -0.77 2.24 -5.47
C LEU A 95 -1.02 3.50 -6.32
N ASP A 96 -1.80 3.33 -7.39
CA ASP A 96 -2.22 4.38 -8.30
C ASP A 96 -3.55 4.99 -7.83
N SER A 97 -3.51 6.24 -7.35
CA SER A 97 -4.69 6.91 -6.82
C SER A 97 -4.60 8.43 -6.99
N SER A 98 -5.75 9.08 -6.87
CA SER A 98 -5.82 10.55 -6.89
C SER A 98 -5.31 11.21 -5.60
N PHE A 99 -5.16 10.45 -4.51
CA PHE A 99 -4.64 10.88 -3.20
C PHE A 99 -5.17 12.25 -2.74
N ASN A 100 -6.49 12.41 -2.71
CA ASN A 100 -7.15 13.69 -2.46
C ASN A 100 -8.14 13.65 -1.28
N PRO A 101 -7.70 13.34 -0.05
CA PRO A 101 -6.34 12.93 0.35
C PRO A 101 -6.15 11.39 0.34
N PRO A 102 -4.92 10.87 0.59
CA PRO A 102 -4.73 9.50 1.07
C PRO A 102 -5.61 9.21 2.30
N THR A 103 -5.94 7.94 2.54
CA THR A 103 -6.86 7.54 3.62
C THR A 103 -6.41 6.23 4.27
N LEU A 104 -7.00 5.87 5.40
CA LEU A 104 -6.76 4.57 6.04
C LEU A 104 -7.15 3.39 5.15
N ALA A 105 -8.06 3.54 4.19
CA ALA A 105 -8.34 2.49 3.21
C ALA A 105 -7.10 2.23 2.31
N HIS A 106 -6.46 3.30 1.83
CA HIS A 106 -5.20 3.19 1.09
C HIS A 106 -4.10 2.56 1.96
N HIS A 107 -4.01 2.98 3.23
CA HIS A 107 -3.05 2.44 4.19
C HIS A 107 -3.19 0.93 4.34
N ARG A 108 -4.42 0.45 4.56
CA ARG A 108 -4.73 -0.97 4.73
C ARG A 108 -4.35 -1.79 3.49
N MET A 109 -4.59 -1.28 2.28
CA MET A 109 -4.22 -1.97 1.04
C MET A 109 -2.70 -2.21 0.97
N VAL A 110 -1.91 -1.16 1.22
CA VAL A 110 -0.43 -1.24 1.19
C VAL A 110 0.10 -2.14 2.29
N VAL A 111 -0.32 -1.91 3.53
CA VAL A 111 0.20 -2.67 4.67
C VAL A 111 -0.21 -4.14 4.62
N SER A 112 -1.42 -4.45 4.14
CA SER A 112 -1.84 -5.83 3.91
C SER A 112 -0.95 -6.53 2.88
N ALA A 113 -0.58 -5.84 1.79
CA ALA A 113 0.34 -6.38 0.79
C ALA A 113 1.77 -6.55 1.34
N LEU A 114 2.29 -5.58 2.10
CA LEU A 114 3.60 -5.69 2.76
C LEU A 114 3.68 -6.84 3.77
N SER A 115 2.55 -7.19 4.39
CA SER A 115 2.48 -8.28 5.36
C SER A 115 2.29 -9.65 4.70
N ASP A 116 1.98 -9.70 3.40
CA ASP A 116 1.67 -10.95 2.71
C ASP A 116 2.96 -11.77 2.45
N PRO A 117 3.03 -13.03 2.90
CA PRO A 117 4.21 -13.88 2.71
C PRO A 117 4.61 -14.08 1.25
N ARG A 118 3.70 -13.90 0.28
CA ARG A 118 4.02 -14.00 -1.16
C ARG A 118 5.02 -12.96 -1.63
N TYR A 119 4.98 -11.77 -1.01
CA TYR A 119 5.85 -10.64 -1.35
C TYR A 119 7.04 -10.52 -0.40
N LYS A 120 7.07 -11.32 0.69
CA LYS A 120 8.25 -11.45 1.57
C LYS A 120 9.29 -12.33 0.90
N THR A 121 10.54 -11.86 0.83
CA THR A 121 11.64 -12.69 0.33
C THR A 121 12.38 -13.32 1.50
N LYS A 122 12.48 -14.66 1.52
CA LYS A 122 13.36 -15.38 2.44
C LYS A 122 14.82 -15.09 2.12
N VAL A 123 15.64 -14.78 3.13
CA VAL A 123 17.10 -14.73 2.96
C VAL A 123 17.60 -16.15 2.57
N PRO A 124 18.47 -16.32 1.56
CA PRO A 124 19.00 -17.64 1.23
C PRO A 124 19.86 -18.12 2.39
N GLN A 125 19.56 -19.30 2.93
CA GLN A 125 20.27 -19.86 4.10
C GLN A 125 21.64 -20.46 3.74
N ASP A 126 21.93 -20.74 2.47
CA ASP A 126 23.16 -21.42 2.04
C ASP A 126 23.94 -20.65 0.96
N MET A 127 24.91 -19.84 1.39
CA MET A 127 25.74 -19.00 0.51
C MET A 127 26.63 -19.76 -0.50
N LYS A 128 26.76 -21.10 -0.39
CA LYS A 128 27.72 -21.89 -1.20
C LYS A 128 27.12 -22.56 -2.45
N ALA A 129 25.79 -22.71 -2.54
CA ALA A 129 25.15 -23.37 -3.69
C ALA A 129 24.78 -22.38 -4.83
N GLU A 130 24.69 -21.08 -4.54
CA GLU A 130 24.27 -20.06 -5.50
C GLU A 130 25.41 -19.49 -6.36
N GLU A 131 26.66 -19.52 -5.89
CA GLU A 131 27.84 -19.12 -6.68
C GLU A 131 27.98 -19.98 -7.96
N SER A 132 27.59 -21.26 -7.90
CA SER A 132 27.57 -22.17 -9.04
C SER A 132 26.49 -21.88 -10.08
N ARG A 133 25.57 -20.92 -9.86
CA ARG A 133 24.51 -20.52 -10.80
C ARG A 133 24.62 -19.08 -11.31
N GLY A 134 25.68 -18.34 -10.95
CA GLY A 134 25.91 -16.98 -11.47
C GLY A 134 24.88 -15.94 -11.05
N MET A 135 24.12 -16.17 -9.97
CA MET A 135 23.14 -15.23 -9.42
C MET A 135 23.77 -14.37 -8.31
N SER A 136 23.65 -13.05 -8.40
CA SER A 136 24.27 -12.10 -7.46
C SER A 136 23.67 -12.17 -6.04
N LYS A 137 24.53 -11.94 -5.04
CA LYS A 137 24.27 -12.02 -3.59
C LYS A 137 23.11 -11.12 -3.14
N THR A 138 22.25 -11.68 -2.26
CA THR A 138 21.19 -11.07 -1.41
C THR A 138 19.77 -10.98 -1.97
N SER A 139 18.85 -11.68 -1.29
CA SER A 139 17.42 -11.87 -1.60
C SER A 139 16.60 -10.58 -1.79
N ALA A 140 15.95 -10.53 -2.95
CA ALA A 140 14.96 -9.61 -3.49
C ALA A 140 14.36 -8.48 -2.62
N ALA A 141 14.54 -7.26 -3.14
CA ALA A 141 13.95 -6.01 -2.67
C ALA A 141 12.46 -5.87 -3.04
N LEU A 142 11.66 -5.41 -2.08
CA LEU A 142 10.26 -5.01 -2.23
C LEU A 142 10.16 -3.49 -2.05
N ARG A 143 9.51 -2.79 -2.98
CA ARG A 143 9.28 -1.34 -2.88
C ARG A 143 7.81 -1.01 -3.02
N VAL A 144 7.38 0.08 -2.41
CA VAL A 144 6.02 0.64 -2.61
C VAL A 144 6.14 1.87 -3.50
N LEU A 145 5.32 1.96 -4.54
CA LEU A 145 5.19 3.12 -5.40
C LEU A 145 3.83 3.78 -5.19
N LEU A 146 3.83 4.99 -4.63
CA LEU A 146 2.68 5.88 -4.59
C LEU A 146 2.65 6.69 -5.88
N LEU A 147 1.71 6.38 -6.77
CA LEU A 147 1.66 6.95 -8.12
C LEU A 147 0.49 7.93 -8.27
N LEU A 148 0.80 9.18 -8.63
CA LEU A 148 -0.17 10.22 -8.94
C LEU A 148 -0.19 10.52 -10.45
N ALA A 149 -1.29 10.21 -11.12
CA ALA A 149 -1.50 10.64 -12.51
C ALA A 149 -1.97 12.10 -12.57
N ILE A 150 -1.18 12.96 -13.22
CA ILE A 150 -1.48 14.40 -13.34
C ILE A 150 -2.43 14.69 -14.51
N ASN A 151 -2.46 13.83 -15.52
CA ASN A 151 -3.42 13.84 -16.63
C ASN A 151 -4.50 12.76 -16.42
N ASN A 152 -5.20 12.81 -15.30
CA ASN A 152 -6.26 11.84 -15.02
C ASN A 152 -7.45 12.04 -15.96
N ALA A 153 -7.85 10.99 -16.68
CA ALA A 153 -8.92 11.04 -17.68
C ALA A 153 -10.29 11.48 -17.12
N ASP A 154 -10.54 11.28 -15.81
CA ASP A 154 -11.90 11.34 -15.25
C ASP A 154 -12.15 12.44 -14.19
N LYS A 155 -11.14 13.23 -13.76
CA LYS A 155 -11.33 14.14 -12.60
C LYS A 155 -10.57 15.48 -12.71
N ALA A 156 -11.34 16.58 -12.66
CA ALA A 156 -10.78 17.91 -12.41
C ALA A 156 -10.18 18.02 -10.99
N PRO A 157 -9.09 18.79 -10.78
CA PRO A 157 -8.48 18.96 -9.46
C PRO A 157 -9.38 19.80 -8.54
N LYS A 158 -10.19 19.13 -7.71
CA LYS A 158 -10.94 19.77 -6.61
C LYS A 158 -10.92 18.86 -5.38
N PRO A 159 -10.60 19.31 -4.15
CA PRO A 159 -10.18 20.64 -3.70
C PRO A 159 -8.66 20.83 -3.56
N ALA A 160 -7.86 19.78 -3.29
CA ALA A 160 -6.41 19.95 -3.09
C ALA A 160 -5.65 20.01 -4.43
N THR A 161 -4.65 20.90 -4.49
CA THR A 161 -3.70 21.03 -5.60
C THR A 161 -2.73 19.83 -5.66
N PHE A 162 -2.11 19.55 -6.81
CA PHE A 162 -1.15 18.43 -6.91
C PHE A 162 0.03 18.53 -5.92
N PRO A 163 0.68 19.70 -5.70
CA PRO A 163 1.71 19.83 -4.67
C PRO A 163 1.23 19.47 -3.26
N GLN A 164 0.01 19.86 -2.89
CA GLN A 164 -0.59 19.49 -1.59
C GLN A 164 -0.84 17.98 -1.50
N ARG A 165 -1.31 17.34 -2.57
CA ARG A 165 -1.51 15.89 -2.60
C ARG A 165 -0.20 15.13 -2.47
N LEU A 166 0.86 15.57 -3.13
CA LEU A 166 2.20 15.00 -2.99
C LEU A 166 2.74 15.17 -1.57
N ALA A 167 2.50 16.33 -0.93
CA ALA A 167 2.85 16.52 0.47
C ALA A 167 2.10 15.55 1.41
N MET A 168 0.81 15.31 1.16
CA MET A 168 0.04 14.30 1.88
C MET A 168 0.52 12.87 1.57
N MET A 169 0.95 12.58 0.33
CA MET A 169 1.57 11.30 -0.02
C MET A 169 2.89 11.06 0.71
N TYR A 170 3.68 12.11 0.97
CA TYR A 170 4.91 12.03 1.77
C TYR A 170 4.61 11.67 3.22
N ALA A 171 3.65 12.34 3.85
CA ALA A 171 3.17 11.99 5.18
C ALA A 171 2.63 10.54 5.24
N PHE A 172 1.85 10.15 4.23
CA PHE A 172 1.34 8.80 4.09
C PHE A 172 2.45 7.74 3.94
N ALA A 173 3.52 8.06 3.18
CA ALA A 173 4.70 7.21 3.04
C ALA A 173 5.43 6.99 4.38
N GLN A 174 5.56 8.03 5.21
CA GLN A 174 6.11 7.90 6.56
C GLN A 174 5.25 6.97 7.42
N GLY A 175 3.92 7.08 7.36
CA GLY A 175 3.00 6.20 8.07
C GLY A 175 3.16 4.72 7.68
N ILE A 176 3.27 4.44 6.36
CA ILE A 176 3.50 3.09 5.85
C ILE A 176 4.80 2.49 6.43
N LEU A 177 5.89 3.26 6.40
CA LEU A 177 7.20 2.82 6.90
C LEU A 177 7.21 2.59 8.41
N ALA A 178 6.55 3.48 9.17
CA ALA A 178 6.43 3.36 10.62
C ALA A 178 5.65 2.08 11.01
N GLU A 179 4.52 1.80 10.37
CA GLU A 179 3.75 0.58 10.65
C GLU A 179 4.50 -0.68 10.20
N SER A 180 5.16 -0.65 9.04
CA SER A 180 5.99 -1.77 8.57
C SER A 180 7.12 -2.09 9.55
N SER A 181 7.76 -1.06 10.12
CA SER A 181 8.85 -1.23 11.09
C SER A 181 8.33 -1.78 12.43
N ALA A 182 7.19 -1.26 12.91
CA ALA A 182 6.57 -1.73 14.14
C ALA A 182 6.13 -3.20 14.06
N LYS A 183 5.59 -3.64 12.92
CA LYS A 183 5.22 -5.05 12.70
C LYS A 183 6.43 -5.96 12.64
N GLY A 184 7.52 -5.54 11.97
CA GLY A 184 8.77 -6.30 11.96
C GLY A 184 9.37 -6.49 13.37
N ALA A 185 9.28 -5.48 14.22
CA ALA A 185 9.72 -5.56 15.62
C ALA A 185 8.85 -6.53 16.46
N ALA A 186 7.54 -6.56 16.22
CA ALA A 186 6.62 -7.47 16.91
C ALA A 186 6.79 -8.94 16.48
N GLU A 187 7.01 -9.18 15.18
CA GLU A 187 7.22 -10.53 14.62
C GLU A 187 8.57 -11.15 15.04
N SER A 188 9.60 -10.33 15.30
CA SER A 188 10.95 -10.78 15.64
C SER A 188 11.19 -11.05 17.13
N GLY A 189 10.20 -10.83 18.00
CA GLY A 189 10.27 -11.21 19.43
C GLY A 189 11.47 -10.64 20.21
N GLY A 190 12.09 -9.56 19.73
CA GLY A 190 13.30 -8.98 20.32
C GLY A 190 14.59 -9.77 20.09
N GLN A 191 14.59 -10.83 19.27
CA GLN A 191 15.80 -11.55 18.87
C GLN A 191 16.06 -11.36 17.38
N SER A 192 17.06 -10.54 17.06
CA SER A 192 17.60 -10.38 15.70
C SER A 192 18.30 -11.67 15.27
N SER A 193 17.55 -12.63 14.75
CA SER A 193 18.14 -13.81 14.10
C SER A 193 18.76 -13.40 12.76
N PRO A 194 19.97 -13.91 12.42
CA PRO A 194 20.56 -13.69 11.11
C PRO A 194 19.74 -14.46 10.08
N GLY A 195 18.84 -13.76 9.38
CA GLY A 195 17.88 -14.36 8.44
C GLY A 195 16.50 -13.69 8.41
N SER A 196 16.31 -12.54 9.06
CA SER A 196 15.05 -11.79 9.05
C SER A 196 14.57 -11.48 7.63
N ASP A 197 13.28 -11.72 7.35
CA ASP A 197 12.62 -11.34 6.11
C ASP A 197 12.95 -9.88 5.76
N VAL A 198 13.38 -9.65 4.51
CA VAL A 198 13.63 -8.29 4.03
C VAL A 198 12.27 -7.63 3.82
N GLY A 199 11.95 -6.67 4.70
CA GLY A 199 10.74 -5.85 4.61
C GLY A 199 10.76 -4.89 3.42
N CYS A 200 9.79 -3.98 3.37
CA CYS A 200 9.79 -2.87 2.40
C CYS A 200 11.14 -2.16 2.42
N GLU A 201 11.79 -1.96 1.27
CA GLU A 201 13.08 -1.25 1.19
C GLU A 201 12.88 0.26 1.24
N ALA A 202 11.86 0.75 0.54
CA ALA A 202 11.50 2.16 0.50
C ALA A 202 10.07 2.38 -0.04
N VAL A 203 9.54 3.57 0.22
CA VAL A 203 8.32 4.08 -0.41
C VAL A 203 8.70 5.21 -1.37
N ASP A 204 8.39 5.01 -2.65
CA ASP A 204 8.61 5.93 -3.75
C ASP A 204 7.37 6.77 -4.01
N ILE A 205 7.56 8.06 -4.27
CA ILE A 205 6.50 8.99 -4.67
C ILE A 205 6.78 9.44 -6.09
N ALA A 206 5.88 9.10 -7.01
CA ALA A 206 6.06 9.38 -8.43
C ALA A 206 4.82 10.02 -9.05
N VAL A 207 5.07 10.68 -10.18
CA VAL A 207 4.05 11.28 -11.04
C VAL A 207 4.10 10.67 -12.43
N THR A 208 2.95 10.67 -13.10
CA THR A 208 2.85 10.23 -14.49
C THR A 208 1.83 11.04 -15.29
N THR A 209 2.10 11.23 -16.58
CA THR A 209 1.12 11.75 -17.54
C THR A 209 0.33 10.64 -18.23
N GLU A 210 0.69 9.37 -18.02
CA GLU A 210 0.02 8.24 -18.65
C GLU A 210 -1.39 8.02 -18.06
N PRO A 211 -2.44 7.96 -18.90
CA PRO A 211 -3.81 7.86 -18.41
C PRO A 211 -4.25 6.41 -18.14
N TYR A 212 -3.59 5.42 -18.77
CA TYR A 212 -4.02 4.02 -18.74
C TYR A 212 -3.02 3.11 -18.03
N PHE A 213 -3.52 2.07 -17.35
CA PHE A 213 -2.69 1.14 -16.57
C PHE A 213 -1.55 0.50 -17.37
N HIS A 214 -1.79 0.09 -18.61
CA HIS A 214 -0.77 -0.54 -19.44
C HIS A 214 0.39 0.40 -19.77
N ALA A 215 0.08 1.67 -20.08
CA ALA A 215 1.08 2.68 -20.36
C ALA A 215 1.86 3.08 -19.10
N LYS A 216 1.17 3.18 -17.94
CA LYS A 216 1.82 3.35 -16.63
C LYS A 216 2.79 2.20 -16.32
N ALA A 217 2.35 0.96 -16.53
CA ALA A 217 3.18 -0.22 -16.28
C ALA A 217 4.42 -0.24 -17.19
N GLN A 218 4.25 0.08 -18.47
CA GLN A 218 5.37 0.20 -19.39
C GLN A 218 6.34 1.31 -18.97
N ALA A 219 5.83 2.49 -18.61
CA ALA A 219 6.65 3.62 -18.19
C ALA A 219 7.45 3.34 -16.92
N ILE A 220 6.89 2.56 -15.98
CA ILE A 220 7.62 2.08 -14.78
C ILE A 220 8.70 1.08 -15.18
N ALA A 221 8.37 0.09 -16.01
CA ALA A 221 9.27 -0.99 -16.39
C ALA A 221 10.50 -0.51 -17.19
N THR A 222 10.33 0.51 -18.04
CA THR A 222 11.42 1.06 -18.85
C THR A 222 12.20 2.18 -18.15
N ASN A 223 11.78 2.63 -16.97
CA ASN A 223 12.43 3.72 -16.27
C ASN A 223 13.79 3.29 -15.69
N ASP A 224 14.83 4.07 -15.97
CA ASP A 224 16.20 3.80 -15.50
C ASP A 224 16.28 3.68 -13.98
N PHE A 225 15.44 4.39 -13.23
CA PHE A 225 15.37 4.27 -11.78
C PHE A 225 15.12 2.82 -11.33
N TYR A 226 14.12 2.15 -11.92
CA TYR A 226 13.75 0.78 -11.54
C TYR A 226 14.55 -0.31 -12.26
N ARG A 227 15.03 -0.04 -13.48
CA ARG A 227 15.97 -0.94 -14.17
C ARG A 227 17.31 -1.03 -13.43
N GLY A 228 17.65 0.02 -12.69
CA GLY A 228 18.87 0.13 -11.92
C GLY A 228 20.13 0.21 -12.78
N VAL A 229 21.25 0.50 -12.12
CA VAL A 229 22.57 0.42 -12.74
C VAL A 229 23.04 -1.02 -12.60
N GLY A 230 22.86 -1.85 -13.63
CA GLY A 230 23.57 -3.12 -13.67
C GLY A 230 25.07 -2.84 -13.50
N GLU A 231 25.80 -3.68 -12.78
CA GLU A 231 27.26 -3.68 -12.80
C GLU A 231 27.71 -3.94 -14.24
N SER A 232 27.71 -2.90 -15.07
CA SER A 232 28.41 -2.91 -16.33
C SER A 232 29.88 -2.86 -15.97
N ASP A 233 30.50 -4.04 -15.96
CA ASP A 233 31.91 -4.17 -16.27
C ASP A 233 32.25 -3.18 -17.38
N GLU A 234 33.33 -2.42 -17.19
CA GLU A 234 33.93 -1.53 -18.17
C GLU A 234 34.43 -2.34 -19.37
N SER A 235 33.53 -2.89 -20.18
CA SER A 235 33.87 -3.38 -21.50
C SER A 235 32.61 -3.45 -22.34
N ALA A 236 32.47 -2.45 -23.21
CA ALA A 236 31.54 -2.47 -24.31
C ALA A 236 31.81 -3.70 -25.19
N SER A 237 31.03 -4.75 -25.01
CA SER A 237 30.85 -5.82 -25.99
C SER A 237 29.40 -6.28 -25.93
N ALA A 238 28.73 -6.19 -27.08
CA ALA A 238 27.35 -6.58 -27.27
C ALA A 238 27.17 -8.07 -26.92
N VAL A 239 26.74 -8.34 -25.69
CA VAL A 239 26.29 -9.65 -25.25
C VAL A 239 24.93 -9.45 -24.57
N SER A 240 23.95 -10.18 -25.07
CA SER A 240 22.51 -10.07 -24.82
C SER A 240 22.15 -9.81 -23.36
N ILE A 241 21.41 -8.71 -23.14
CA ILE A 241 20.61 -8.45 -21.93
C ILE A 241 19.47 -9.48 -21.92
N GLY A 242 19.77 -10.72 -21.55
CA GLY A 242 18.84 -11.84 -21.60
C GLY A 242 18.41 -12.37 -20.23
N ASN A 243 18.86 -11.78 -19.12
CA ASN A 243 18.63 -12.37 -17.79
C ASN A 243 18.56 -11.41 -16.60
N ALA A 244 18.39 -10.10 -16.82
CA ALA A 244 17.94 -9.23 -15.73
C ALA A 244 16.44 -9.48 -15.55
N ALA A 245 16.04 -10.20 -14.49
CA ALA A 245 14.64 -10.41 -14.18
C ALA A 245 13.98 -9.03 -13.97
N GLU A 246 13.02 -8.69 -14.83
CA GLU A 246 12.24 -7.44 -14.70
C GLU A 246 11.45 -7.46 -13.39
N SER A 247 11.31 -6.29 -12.75
CA SER A 247 10.50 -6.15 -11.54
C SER A 247 9.04 -6.48 -11.83
N GLU A 248 8.44 -7.43 -11.10
CA GLU A 248 7.00 -7.70 -11.22
C GLU A 248 6.20 -6.59 -10.51
N GLN A 249 5.28 -5.95 -11.22
CA GLN A 249 4.46 -4.87 -10.68
C GLN A 249 3.17 -5.42 -10.08
N ILE A 250 2.85 -5.05 -8.84
CA ILE A 250 1.63 -5.49 -8.16
C ILE A 250 0.75 -4.27 -7.95
N TYR A 251 -0.29 -4.12 -8.78
CA TYR A 251 -1.22 -3.00 -8.67
C TYR A 251 -2.24 -3.26 -7.57
N LEU A 252 -2.21 -2.42 -6.54
CA LEU A 252 -3.15 -2.45 -5.43
C LEU A 252 -4.41 -1.70 -5.86
N THR A 253 -5.51 -2.43 -6.08
CA THR A 253 -6.75 -1.86 -6.61
C THR A 253 -7.95 -2.27 -5.76
N GLY A 254 -9.05 -1.50 -5.84
CA GLY A 254 -10.35 -1.91 -5.30
C GLY A 254 -11.13 -2.74 -6.31
N TYR A 255 -12.10 -3.53 -5.83
CA TYR A 255 -13.01 -4.30 -6.68
C TYR A 255 -13.70 -3.45 -7.76
N ASP A 256 -14.08 -2.22 -7.44
CA ASP A 256 -14.69 -1.30 -8.41
C ASP A 256 -13.73 -0.93 -9.57
N THR A 257 -12.42 -0.88 -9.32
CA THR A 257 -11.41 -0.70 -10.36
C THR A 257 -11.25 -1.95 -11.21
N LEU A 258 -11.29 -3.14 -10.60
CA LEU A 258 -11.28 -4.41 -11.35
C LEU A 258 -12.43 -4.47 -12.36
N ILE A 259 -13.65 -4.13 -11.91
CA ILE A 259 -14.83 -4.07 -12.79
C ILE A 259 -14.60 -3.10 -13.96
N ARG A 260 -13.94 -1.95 -13.72
CA ARG A 260 -13.60 -1.00 -14.80
C ARG A 260 -12.54 -1.56 -15.75
N ILE A 261 -11.51 -2.22 -15.23
CA ILE A 261 -10.42 -2.82 -16.03
C ILE A 261 -10.97 -3.82 -17.05
N PHE A 262 -11.99 -4.60 -16.71
CA PHE A 262 -12.58 -5.56 -17.66
C PHE A 262 -13.85 -5.06 -18.34
N ASN A 263 -14.18 -3.77 -18.24
CA ASN A 263 -15.36 -3.24 -18.92
C ASN A 263 -15.03 -2.87 -20.37
N PRO A 264 -15.65 -3.51 -21.39
CA PRO A 264 -15.38 -3.26 -22.80
C PRO A 264 -15.54 -1.80 -23.24
N LYS A 265 -16.35 -1.01 -22.52
CA LYS A 265 -16.59 0.41 -22.86
C LYS A 265 -15.31 1.26 -22.86
N TYR A 266 -14.27 0.84 -22.14
CA TYR A 266 -12.98 1.53 -22.11
C TYR A 266 -12.04 1.12 -23.26
N TYR A 267 -12.46 0.18 -24.11
CA TYR A 267 -11.65 -0.42 -25.17
C TYR A 267 -12.33 -0.28 -26.54
N PRO A 268 -12.38 0.93 -27.11
CA PRO A 268 -12.96 1.13 -28.43
C PRO A 268 -12.23 0.28 -29.47
N ASN A 269 -12.94 -0.13 -30.53
CA ASN A 269 -12.40 -0.96 -31.61
C ASN A 269 -11.85 -2.33 -31.13
N ASN A 270 -12.43 -2.91 -30.07
CA ASN A 270 -12.01 -4.19 -29.49
C ASN A 270 -10.52 -4.21 -29.07
N SER A 271 -10.02 -3.08 -28.59
CA SER A 271 -8.61 -2.88 -28.22
C SER A 271 -8.21 -3.44 -26.85
N MET A 272 -9.09 -4.22 -26.20
CA MET A 272 -8.85 -4.74 -24.84
C MET A 272 -7.59 -5.59 -24.78
N LYS A 273 -7.41 -6.54 -25.70
CA LYS A 273 -6.19 -7.37 -25.79
C LYS A 273 -4.93 -6.53 -26.02
N ALA A 274 -4.97 -5.60 -26.97
CA ALA A 274 -3.83 -4.72 -27.24
C ALA A 274 -3.43 -3.86 -26.03
N SER A 275 -4.38 -3.52 -25.17
CA SER A 275 -4.13 -2.76 -23.94
C SER A 275 -3.71 -3.64 -22.77
N LEU A 276 -4.39 -4.77 -22.53
CA LEU A 276 -4.21 -5.57 -21.33
C LEU A 276 -3.13 -6.65 -21.47
N ASP A 277 -2.78 -7.10 -22.69
CA ASP A 277 -1.66 -8.03 -22.90
C ASP A 277 -0.34 -7.43 -22.37
N PRO A 278 0.06 -6.18 -22.71
CA PRO A 278 1.26 -5.57 -22.14
C PRO A 278 1.17 -5.36 -20.62
N LEU A 279 -0.02 -5.03 -20.11
CA LEU A 279 -0.22 -4.86 -18.67
C LEU A 279 0.06 -6.17 -17.92
N PHE A 280 -0.62 -7.25 -18.30
CA PHE A 280 -0.52 -8.54 -17.59
C PHE A 280 0.77 -9.32 -17.89
N ALA A 281 1.55 -8.90 -18.90
CA ALA A 281 2.93 -9.33 -19.06
C ALA A 281 3.82 -8.83 -17.90
N LEU A 282 3.62 -7.58 -17.48
CA LEU A 282 4.44 -6.89 -16.48
C LEU A 282 3.85 -6.94 -15.06
N ALA A 283 2.54 -7.12 -14.94
CA ALA A 283 1.81 -6.83 -13.71
C ALA A 283 0.81 -7.89 -13.26
N ARG A 284 0.54 -7.88 -11.96
CA ARG A 284 -0.58 -8.55 -11.29
C ARG A 284 -1.50 -7.52 -10.66
N LEU A 285 -2.77 -7.88 -10.49
CA LEU A 285 -3.72 -7.07 -9.72
C LEU A 285 -3.96 -7.71 -8.36
N ARG A 286 -3.73 -6.95 -7.29
CA ARG A 286 -4.18 -7.31 -5.95
C ARG A 286 -5.41 -6.49 -5.60
N VAL A 287 -6.56 -7.14 -5.69
CA VAL A 287 -7.88 -6.53 -5.66
C VAL A 287 -8.47 -6.66 -4.27
N THR A 288 -8.62 -5.52 -3.59
CA THR A 288 -9.27 -5.44 -2.29
C THR A 288 -10.78 -5.42 -2.47
N MET A 289 -11.44 -6.45 -1.93
CA MET A 289 -12.89 -6.57 -1.94
C MET A 289 -13.53 -5.42 -1.17
N ARG A 290 -14.68 -4.98 -1.66
CA ARG A 290 -15.42 -3.86 -1.09
C ARG A 290 -16.87 -4.26 -0.92
N THR A 291 -17.17 -4.94 0.18
CA THR A 291 -18.54 -5.36 0.48
C THR A 291 -19.37 -4.15 0.90
N ASP A 292 -20.35 -3.79 0.07
CA ASP A 292 -21.38 -2.79 0.35
C ASP A 292 -22.57 -3.01 -0.59
N ASP A 293 -23.68 -2.32 -0.33
CA ASP A 293 -24.94 -2.48 -1.08
C ASP A 293 -24.79 -2.24 -2.59
N ASN A 294 -23.74 -1.54 -3.04
CA ASN A 294 -23.51 -1.27 -4.46
C ASN A 294 -22.67 -2.35 -5.16
N TRP A 295 -21.86 -3.10 -4.42
CA TRP A 295 -20.86 -4.04 -4.97
C TRP A 295 -21.09 -5.50 -4.58
N GLY A 296 -22.12 -5.77 -3.78
CA GLY A 296 -22.46 -7.11 -3.30
C GLY A 296 -21.57 -7.59 -2.17
N ASP A 297 -21.86 -8.81 -1.69
CA ASP A 297 -21.08 -9.47 -0.64
C ASP A 297 -19.78 -10.08 -1.18
N ALA A 298 -18.97 -10.65 -0.29
CA ALA A 298 -17.68 -11.23 -0.66
C ALA A 298 -17.83 -12.43 -1.62
N ALA A 299 -18.89 -13.23 -1.45
CA ALA A 299 -19.13 -14.40 -2.29
C ALA A 299 -19.46 -13.99 -3.72
N ALA A 300 -20.28 -12.96 -3.91
CA ALA A 300 -20.60 -12.39 -5.22
C ALA A 300 -19.35 -11.82 -5.91
N GLN A 301 -18.46 -11.15 -5.18
CA GLN A 301 -17.22 -10.59 -5.73
C GLN A 301 -16.22 -11.68 -6.15
N ILE A 302 -16.16 -12.79 -5.41
CA ILE A 302 -15.34 -13.96 -5.77
C ILE A 302 -15.95 -14.66 -6.99
N SER A 303 -17.27 -14.89 -6.98
CA SER A 303 -18.00 -15.53 -8.09
C SER A 303 -17.84 -14.77 -9.41
N TYR A 304 -17.67 -13.44 -9.37
CA TYR A 304 -17.37 -12.66 -10.56
C TYR A 304 -16.09 -13.11 -11.26
N LEU A 305 -15.02 -13.49 -10.52
CA LEU A 305 -13.82 -14.04 -11.15
C LEU A 305 -14.05 -15.41 -11.77
N ASP A 306 -14.88 -16.23 -11.15
CA ASP A 306 -15.23 -17.55 -11.69
C ASP A 306 -16.04 -17.41 -12.99
N GLU A 307 -16.96 -16.43 -13.06
CA GLU A 307 -17.66 -16.09 -14.29
C GLU A 307 -16.71 -15.58 -15.39
N LEU A 308 -15.72 -14.75 -15.04
CA LEU A 308 -14.71 -14.30 -16.00
C LEU A 308 -13.91 -15.47 -16.58
N ARG A 309 -13.50 -16.44 -15.76
CA ARG A 309 -12.85 -17.68 -16.23
C ARG A 309 -13.79 -18.55 -17.06
N ALA A 310 -15.08 -18.54 -16.77
CA ALA A 310 -16.07 -19.37 -17.46
C ALA A 310 -16.49 -18.84 -18.86
N GLY A 311 -15.74 -17.91 -19.47
CA GLY A 311 -15.97 -17.42 -20.82
C GLY A 311 -16.45 -15.96 -20.91
N LYS A 312 -16.88 -15.36 -19.80
CA LYS A 312 -17.41 -13.98 -19.81
C LYS A 312 -16.35 -12.94 -20.19
N LEU A 313 -15.08 -13.21 -19.90
CA LEU A 313 -13.99 -12.32 -20.25
C LEU A 313 -13.69 -12.35 -21.76
N GLU A 314 -13.76 -13.52 -22.40
CA GLU A 314 -13.61 -13.69 -23.84
C GLU A 314 -14.73 -13.00 -24.61
N GLU A 315 -15.98 -13.17 -24.13
CA GLU A 315 -17.15 -12.48 -24.68
C GLU A 315 -16.98 -10.95 -24.65
N ALA A 316 -16.34 -10.45 -23.59
CA ALA A 316 -15.98 -9.04 -23.43
C ALA A 316 -14.77 -8.61 -24.29
N GLY A 317 -14.16 -9.52 -25.06
CA GLY A 317 -13.01 -9.26 -25.92
C GLY A 317 -11.65 -9.45 -25.24
N GLY A 318 -11.62 -10.05 -24.05
CA GLY A 318 -10.44 -10.31 -23.24
C GLY A 318 -9.86 -11.73 -23.38
N ARG A 319 -9.11 -12.15 -22.36
CA ARG A 319 -8.48 -13.48 -22.26
C ARG A 319 -8.59 -14.09 -20.86
N GLU A 320 -8.94 -15.36 -20.77
CA GLU A 320 -9.08 -16.14 -19.53
C GLU A 320 -7.85 -16.03 -18.63
N GLU A 321 -6.66 -16.17 -19.22
CA GLU A 321 -5.41 -16.28 -18.47
C GLU A 321 -5.06 -15.02 -17.66
N TRP A 322 -5.68 -13.88 -17.98
CA TRP A 322 -5.52 -12.67 -17.18
C TRP A 322 -6.10 -12.83 -15.77
N VAL A 323 -7.08 -13.72 -15.59
CA VAL A 323 -7.66 -13.98 -14.27
C VAL A 323 -6.65 -14.62 -13.32
N ASP A 324 -5.66 -15.37 -13.82
CA ASP A 324 -4.59 -15.95 -13.00
C ASP A 324 -3.59 -14.91 -12.46
N ARG A 325 -3.63 -13.70 -13.04
CA ARG A 325 -2.88 -12.54 -12.58
C ARG A 325 -3.64 -11.71 -11.54
N ILE A 326 -4.82 -12.17 -11.11
CA ILE A 326 -5.67 -11.47 -10.14
C ILE A 326 -5.70 -12.20 -8.80
N GLU A 327 -5.44 -11.44 -7.75
CA GLU A 327 -5.54 -11.87 -6.37
C GLU A 327 -6.68 -11.10 -5.69
N MET A 328 -7.72 -11.79 -5.24
CA MET A 328 -8.77 -11.19 -4.41
C MET A 328 -8.36 -11.26 -2.94
N VAL A 329 -8.51 -10.13 -2.22
CA VAL A 329 -8.19 -10.06 -0.79
C VAL A 329 -9.31 -9.39 -0.01
N GLN A 330 -9.46 -9.81 1.24
CA GLN A 330 -10.43 -9.19 2.15
C GLN A 330 -10.07 -7.72 2.36
N GLY A 331 -11.07 -6.85 2.20
CA GLY A 331 -10.97 -5.45 2.57
C GLY A 331 -11.34 -5.23 4.03
N ARG A 332 -12.24 -4.28 4.26
CA ARG A 332 -12.82 -4.02 5.59
C ARG A 332 -13.65 -5.20 6.08
N LYS A 333 -13.83 -5.28 7.39
CA LYS A 333 -14.89 -6.09 8.01
C LYS A 333 -16.24 -5.37 7.88
N GLU A 334 -17.34 -6.10 7.99
CA GLU A 334 -18.69 -5.55 7.81
C GLU A 334 -19.03 -4.48 8.86
N ASP A 335 -18.48 -4.59 10.07
CA ASP A 335 -18.65 -3.65 11.19
C ASP A 335 -17.74 -2.42 11.11
N GLU A 336 -16.79 -2.39 10.18
CA GLU A 336 -15.88 -1.25 10.01
C GLU A 336 -16.46 -0.16 9.09
N ALA A 337 -16.24 1.10 9.46
CA ALA A 337 -16.72 2.24 8.70
C ALA A 337 -16.18 2.27 7.25
N ILE A 338 -17.04 2.64 6.29
CA ILE A 338 -16.60 2.92 4.92
C ILE A 338 -15.71 4.16 4.96
N ILE A 339 -14.45 4.02 4.53
CA ILE A 339 -13.47 5.11 4.40
C ILE A 339 -13.31 5.47 2.93
N SER A 340 -13.42 6.76 2.60
CA SER A 340 -13.14 7.28 1.26
C SER A 340 -12.61 8.71 1.31
N SER A 341 -11.85 9.13 0.30
CA SER A 341 -11.37 10.51 0.22
C SER A 341 -12.52 11.53 0.12
N THR A 342 -13.70 11.13 -0.36
CA THR A 342 -14.90 11.99 -0.32
C THR A 342 -15.35 12.24 1.11
N LYS A 343 -15.48 11.18 1.94
CA LYS A 343 -15.84 11.34 3.36
C LYS A 343 -14.83 12.18 4.12
N VAL A 344 -13.54 12.04 3.82
CA VAL A 344 -12.50 12.90 4.41
C VAL A 344 -12.74 14.37 4.06
N ARG A 345 -12.98 14.68 2.78
CA ARG A 345 -13.26 16.06 2.34
C ARG A 345 -14.53 16.63 2.96
N ASP A 346 -15.54 15.79 3.19
CA ASP A 346 -16.78 16.21 3.84
C ASP A 346 -16.56 16.47 5.34
N ALA A 347 -15.78 15.63 6.03
CA ALA A 347 -15.38 15.85 7.43
C ALA A 347 -14.57 17.15 7.60
N VAL A 348 -13.58 17.39 6.73
CA VAL A 348 -12.79 18.64 6.72
C VAL A 348 -13.69 19.85 6.48
N ARG A 349 -14.63 19.78 5.53
CA ARG A 349 -15.59 20.87 5.26
C ARG A 349 -16.50 21.14 6.45
N ALA A 350 -16.89 20.10 7.17
CA ALA A 350 -17.71 20.18 8.37
C ALA A 350 -16.92 20.54 9.63
N GLN A 351 -15.58 20.63 9.56
CA GLN A 351 -14.69 20.77 10.71
C GLN A 351 -14.87 19.65 11.77
N ASP A 352 -15.24 18.46 11.29
CA ASP A 352 -15.44 17.27 12.13
C ASP A 352 -14.11 16.51 12.29
N TRP A 353 -13.29 16.99 13.23
CA TRP A 353 -11.95 16.46 13.49
C TRP A 353 -11.97 15.06 14.11
N GLU A 354 -13.04 14.72 14.83
CA GLU A 354 -13.24 13.38 15.38
C GLU A 354 -13.49 12.38 14.24
N ALA A 355 -14.41 12.69 13.33
CA ALA A 355 -14.63 11.88 12.13
C ALA A 355 -13.38 11.81 11.25
N LEU A 356 -12.62 12.90 11.14
CA LEU A 356 -11.38 12.90 10.37
C LEU A 356 -10.35 11.91 10.94
N GLY A 357 -10.21 11.82 12.26
CA GLY A 357 -9.26 10.93 12.94
C GLY A 357 -9.50 9.44 12.74
N VAL A 358 -10.72 9.05 12.32
CA VAL A 358 -11.03 7.65 11.96
C VAL A 358 -10.92 7.37 10.45
N LEU A 359 -10.58 8.38 9.63
CA LEU A 359 -10.53 8.26 8.16
C LEU A 359 -9.12 8.35 7.57
N VAL A 360 -8.18 9.04 8.25
CA VAL A 360 -6.79 9.24 7.80
C VAL A 360 -5.81 8.86 8.90
N ASP A 361 -4.53 8.63 8.54
CA ASP A 361 -3.48 8.48 9.54
C ASP A 361 -3.19 9.81 10.26
N GLN A 362 -2.54 9.76 11.41
CA GLN A 362 -2.26 10.94 12.24
C GLN A 362 -1.44 12.00 11.50
N THR A 363 -0.49 11.59 10.65
CA THR A 363 0.36 12.52 9.88
C THR A 363 -0.45 13.26 8.82
N ALA A 364 -1.37 12.56 8.16
CA ALA A 364 -2.29 13.16 7.22
C ALA A 364 -3.35 14.04 7.91
N LEU A 365 -3.77 13.69 9.13
CA LEU A 365 -4.67 14.51 9.96
C LEU A 365 -4.08 15.91 10.18
N ASP A 366 -2.81 15.97 10.62
CA ASP A 366 -2.13 17.23 10.91
C ASP A 366 -2.01 18.14 9.67
N LEU A 367 -1.80 17.55 8.49
CA LEU A 367 -1.79 18.26 7.21
C LEU A 367 -3.18 18.74 6.78
N CYS A 368 -4.23 17.97 7.04
CA CYS A 368 -5.60 18.34 6.71
C CYS A 368 -6.20 19.38 7.67
N ALA A 369 -5.70 19.43 8.91
CA ALA A 369 -6.12 20.37 9.94
C ALA A 369 -5.35 21.71 9.93
N SER A 370 -4.26 21.79 9.16
CA SER A 370 -3.50 23.02 8.97
C SER A 370 -4.18 23.90 7.90
N PRO A 371 -4.61 25.14 8.24
CA PRO A 371 -5.38 26.01 7.35
C PRO A 371 -4.62 26.52 6.12
#